data_AF-A0A434QVY4-F1
#
_entry.id   AF-A0A434QVY4-F1
#
_cell.length_a   1.000
_cell.length_b   1.000
_cell.length_c   1.000
_cell.angle_alpha   90.00
_cell.angle_beta   90.00
_cell.angle_gamma   90.00
#
_symmetry.space_group_name_H-M   'P 1'
#
loop_
_entity.id
_entity.type
_entity.pdbx_description
1 polymer ?
#
loop_
_entity_poly.entity_id
_entity_poly.type
_entity_poly.pdbx_seq_one_letter_code
_entity_poly.pdbx_strand_id
1 'polypeptide(L)'
;MFTFPILAVRKVIDRGIADAAANGGFRNPYYGTRPGEGEMPGIWLVGDEGVYILSNGKLAEGARPLVVYSEQCHPVGNPDWWHYKRRHFGGDDGIEFIEAERLIPLFDRNLR
;
A
#
# COMPACT_ATOMS: atom_id res chain seq x y z
N MET A 1 12.92 10.01 2.87
CA MET A 1 11.44 10.14 2.78
C MET A 1 10.97 9.39 1.55
N PHE A 2 9.92 8.58 1.64
CA PHE A 2 9.35 7.88 0.48
C PHE A 2 8.28 8.73 -0.16
N THR A 3 8.29 8.79 -1.49
CA THR A 3 7.30 9.56 -2.26
C THR A 3 6.55 8.64 -3.20
N PHE A 4 5.27 8.96 -3.37
CA PHE A 4 4.34 8.30 -4.27
C PHE A 4 3.53 9.35 -5.00
N PRO A 5 3.34 9.25 -6.33
CA PRO A 5 2.43 10.13 -7.04
C PRO A 5 1.01 10.00 -6.49
N ILE A 6 0.34 11.12 -6.22
CA ILE A 6 -1.03 11.14 -5.66
C ILE A 6 -1.99 10.29 -6.51
N LEU A 7 -1.90 10.40 -7.84
CA LEU A 7 -2.71 9.61 -8.75
C LEU A 7 -2.44 8.10 -8.63
N ALA A 8 -1.21 7.71 -8.31
CA ALA A 8 -0.87 6.31 -8.10
C ALA A 8 -1.45 5.80 -6.78
N VAL A 9 -1.37 6.58 -5.70
CA VAL A 9 -2.00 6.24 -4.41
C VAL A 9 -3.51 6.03 -4.58
N ARG A 10 -4.19 6.95 -5.30
CA ARG A 10 -5.62 6.80 -5.62
C ARG A 10 -5.91 5.51 -6.38
N LYS A 11 -5.15 5.21 -7.43
CA LYS A 11 -5.30 3.96 -8.19
C LYS A 11 -5.16 2.71 -7.32
N VAL A 12 -4.24 2.72 -6.35
CA VAL A 12 -4.08 1.59 -5.41
C VAL A 12 -5.30 1.42 -4.51
N ILE A 13 -5.84 2.53 -3.97
CA ILE A 13 -7.06 2.53 -3.15
C ILE A 13 -8.26 2.05 -3.99
N ASP A 14 -8.47 2.65 -5.16
CA ASP A 14 -9.58 2.33 -6.06
C ASP A 14 -9.55 0.86 -6.49
N ARG A 15 -8.34 0.34 -6.79
CA ARG A 15 -8.18 -1.08 -7.09
C ARG A 15 -8.54 -1.95 -5.89
N GLY A 16 -8.14 -1.57 -4.67
CA GLY A 16 -8.48 -2.28 -3.45
C GLY A 16 -9.99 -2.34 -3.21
N ILE A 17 -10.70 -1.23 -3.45
CA ILE A 17 -12.16 -1.15 -3.35
C ILE A 17 -12.83 -2.06 -4.38
N ALA A 18 -12.38 -2.02 -5.64
CA ALA A 18 -12.94 -2.84 -6.71
C ALA A 18 -12.73 -4.34 -6.44
N ASP A 19 -11.51 -4.73 -6.04
CA ASP A 19 -11.19 -6.12 -5.70
C ASP A 19 -12.01 -6.58 -4.48
N ALA A 20 -12.16 -5.73 -3.46
CA ALA A 20 -12.98 -6.05 -2.29
C ALA A 20 -14.46 -6.25 -2.63
N ALA A 21 -15.02 -5.41 -3.49
CA ALA A 21 -16.40 -5.53 -3.94
C ALA A 21 -16.63 -6.85 -4.72
N ALA A 22 -15.64 -7.29 -5.50
CA ALA A 22 -15.71 -8.52 -6.28
C ALA A 22 -15.47 -9.79 -5.45
N ASN A 23 -14.68 -9.72 -4.37
CA ASN A 23 -14.13 -10.90 -3.70
C ASN A 23 -14.45 -10.99 -2.20
N GLY A 24 -15.53 -10.35 -1.74
CA GLY A 24 -16.05 -10.55 -0.38
C GLY A 24 -15.32 -9.75 0.71
N GLY A 25 -14.88 -8.53 0.39
CA GLY A 25 -14.38 -7.54 1.34
C GLY A 25 -12.87 -7.28 1.30
N PHE A 26 -12.38 -6.56 2.29
CA PHE A 26 -10.96 -6.21 2.40
C PHE A 26 -10.15 -7.30 3.11
N ARG A 27 -8.84 -7.32 2.86
CA ARG A 27 -7.91 -8.15 3.65
C ARG A 27 -7.73 -7.54 5.04
N ASN A 28 -7.61 -8.41 6.04
CA ASN A 28 -7.46 -8.02 7.43
C ASN A 28 -6.13 -7.27 7.67
N PRO A 29 -6.16 -6.06 8.26
CA PRO A 29 -4.96 -5.25 8.48
C PRO A 29 -4.01 -5.83 9.55
N TYR A 30 -4.50 -6.77 10.37
CA TYR A 30 -3.74 -7.42 11.44
C TYR A 30 -3.25 -8.82 11.04
N TYR A 31 -3.01 -9.06 9.75
CA TYR A 31 -2.46 -10.32 9.24
C TYR A 31 -3.29 -11.56 9.63
N GLY A 32 -4.60 -11.39 9.81
CA GLY A 32 -5.52 -12.45 10.21
C GLY A 32 -5.50 -12.77 11.71
N THR A 33 -4.73 -12.04 12.53
CA THR A 33 -4.70 -12.24 13.99
C THR A 33 -5.97 -11.73 14.68
N ARG A 34 -6.73 -10.84 14.02
CA ARG A 34 -7.99 -10.26 14.53
C ARG A 34 -9.06 -10.25 13.44
N PRO A 35 -9.62 -11.41 13.06
CA PRO A 35 -10.58 -11.49 11.96
C PRO A 35 -11.86 -10.69 12.26
N GLY A 36 -12.33 -9.92 11.28
CA GLY A 36 -13.52 -9.06 11.43
C GLY A 36 -13.25 -7.72 12.11
N GLU A 37 -11.99 -7.44 12.47
CA GLU A 37 -11.54 -6.16 13.00
C GLU A 37 -10.69 -5.42 11.95
N GLY A 38 -11.16 -4.22 11.56
CA GLY A 38 -10.38 -3.28 10.76
C GLY A 38 -10.37 -3.52 9.25
N GLU A 39 -11.09 -4.51 8.71
CA GLU A 39 -11.26 -4.68 7.26
C GLU A 39 -11.96 -3.46 6.63
N MET A 40 -11.18 -2.54 6.08
CA MET A 40 -11.68 -1.30 5.46
C MET A 40 -10.78 -0.88 4.29
N PRO A 41 -11.22 0.06 3.42
CA PRO A 41 -10.37 0.54 2.33
C PRO A 41 -9.06 1.17 2.83
N GLY A 42 -7.96 0.86 2.17
CA GLY A 42 -6.66 1.44 2.48
C GLY A 42 -5.55 0.91 1.60
N ILE A 43 -4.32 1.18 1.99
CA ILE A 43 -3.13 0.65 1.35
C ILE A 43 -2.28 -0.08 2.39
N TRP A 44 -1.49 -1.05 1.94
CA TRP A 44 -0.37 -1.53 2.73
C TRP A 44 0.91 -0.89 2.22
N LEU A 45 1.62 -0.20 3.11
CA LEU A 45 3.00 0.22 2.89
C LEU A 45 3.91 -0.94 3.28
N VAL A 46 4.72 -1.42 2.35
CA VAL A 46 5.60 -2.58 2.53
C VAL A 46 7.03 -2.18 2.29
N GLY A 47 7.90 -2.55 3.21
CA GLY A 47 9.35 -2.57 3.02
C GLY A 47 9.83 -4.01 2.96
N ASP A 48 10.35 -4.41 1.81
CA ASP A 48 10.93 -5.74 1.54
C ASP A 48 12.04 -5.54 0.50
N GLU A 49 11.93 -6.10 -0.71
CA GLU A 49 12.74 -5.74 -1.86
C GLU A 49 12.33 -4.37 -2.40
N GLY A 50 12.77 -3.32 -1.71
CA GLY A 50 12.38 -1.93 -1.92
C GLY A 50 11.30 -1.47 -0.94
N VAL A 51 10.66 -0.34 -1.25
CA VAL A 51 9.50 0.17 -0.51
C VAL A 51 8.38 0.53 -1.47
N TYR A 52 7.20 -0.04 -1.25
CA TYR A 52 6.05 0.06 -2.16
C TYR A 52 4.72 0.09 -1.40
N ILE A 53 3.66 0.47 -2.11
CA ILE A 53 2.28 0.38 -1.63
C ILE A 53 1.52 -0.67 -2.43
N LEU A 54 0.57 -1.35 -1.80
CA LEU A 54 -0.28 -2.35 -2.47
C LEU A 54 -1.76 -2.26 -2.07
N SER A 55 -2.64 -2.64 -3.00
CA SER A 55 -4.10 -2.56 -2.84
C SER A 55 -4.62 -3.61 -1.86
N ASN A 56 -5.46 -3.25 -0.90
CA ASN A 56 -5.81 -4.15 0.21
C ASN A 56 -7.08 -5.00 0.03
N GLY A 57 -7.76 -4.94 -1.11
CA GLY A 57 -8.93 -5.78 -1.39
C GLY A 57 -8.60 -7.27 -1.36
N LYS A 58 -9.58 -8.11 -1.01
CA LYS A 58 -9.47 -9.56 -1.27
C LYS A 58 -9.39 -9.79 -2.77
N LEU A 59 -8.64 -10.80 -3.16
CA LEU A 59 -8.35 -11.10 -4.56
C LEU A 59 -9.04 -12.40 -4.95
N ALA A 60 -9.37 -12.54 -6.23
CA ALA A 60 -9.67 -13.83 -6.81
C ALA A 60 -8.45 -14.75 -6.73
N GLU A 61 -8.68 -16.06 -6.77
CA GLU A 61 -7.59 -17.05 -6.75
C GLU A 61 -6.62 -16.81 -7.91
N GLY A 62 -5.31 -16.82 -7.61
CA GLY A 62 -4.24 -16.57 -8.58
C GLY A 62 -4.05 -15.12 -9.02
N ALA A 63 -4.93 -14.20 -8.64
CA ALA A 63 -4.77 -12.78 -8.94
C ALA A 63 -3.70 -12.13 -8.04
N ARG A 64 -3.09 -11.06 -8.55
CA ARG A 64 -2.10 -10.25 -7.82
C ARG A 64 -2.68 -8.89 -7.47
N PRO A 65 -2.33 -8.31 -6.30
CA PRO A 65 -2.72 -6.95 -5.99
C PRO A 65 -2.00 -5.97 -6.91
N LEU A 66 -2.53 -4.74 -7.01
CA LEU A 66 -1.79 -3.66 -7.64
C LEU A 66 -0.68 -3.20 -6.70
N VAL A 67 0.54 -3.09 -7.23
CA VAL A 67 1.74 -2.66 -6.51
C VAL A 67 2.29 -1.39 -7.16
N VAL A 68 2.69 -0.42 -6.34
CA VAL A 68 3.36 0.81 -6.78
C VAL A 68 4.58 1.05 -5.90
N TYR A 69 5.77 1.03 -6.50
CA TYR A 69 7.01 1.36 -5.81
C TYR A 69 7.15 2.85 -5.52
N SER A 70 7.80 3.18 -4.41
CA SER A 70 8.26 4.54 -4.15
C SER A 70 9.35 4.93 -5.15
N GLU A 71 9.39 6.22 -5.50
CA GLU A 71 10.36 6.72 -6.48
C GLU A 71 11.81 6.51 -6.04
N GLN A 72 12.07 6.62 -4.73
CA GLN A 72 13.41 6.50 -4.17
C GLN A 72 13.84 5.05 -3.88
N CYS A 73 12.92 4.09 -3.83
CA CYS A 73 13.22 2.76 -3.31
C CYS A 73 12.65 1.64 -4.20
N HIS A 74 12.70 1.87 -5.51
CA HIS A 74 12.39 0.86 -6.51
C HIS A 74 13.65 0.02 -6.81
N PRO A 75 13.64 -1.31 -6.66
CA PRO A 75 14.85 -2.13 -6.82
C PRO A 75 15.45 -2.10 -8.23
N VAL A 76 14.60 -1.99 -9.26
CA VAL A 76 15.02 -1.81 -10.66
C VAL A 76 15.43 -0.36 -10.95
N GLY A 77 14.76 0.63 -10.34
CA GLY A 77 14.93 2.04 -10.68
C GLY A 77 16.03 2.77 -9.90
N ASN A 78 16.41 2.27 -8.73
CA ASN A 78 17.46 2.86 -7.90
C ASN A 78 18.41 1.76 -7.38
N PRO A 79 19.68 1.69 -7.83
CA PRO A 79 20.63 0.70 -7.35
C PRO A 79 20.97 0.84 -5.85
N ASP A 80 20.75 2.01 -5.25
CA ASP A 80 20.97 2.29 -3.82
C ASP A 80 19.73 2.04 -2.94
N TRP A 81 18.68 1.41 -3.51
CA TRP A 81 17.41 1.18 -2.81
C TRP A 81 17.61 0.49 -1.44
N TRP A 82 18.58 -0.43 -1.32
CA TRP A 82 18.79 -1.19 -0.09
C TRP A 82 19.28 -0.32 1.06
N HIS A 83 20.31 0.51 0.82
CA HIS A 83 20.79 1.46 1.83
C HIS A 83 19.72 2.51 2.14
N TYR A 84 18.97 2.95 1.13
CA TYR A 84 17.88 3.91 1.31
C TYR A 84 16.74 3.33 2.18
N LYS A 85 16.30 2.09 1.93
CA LYS A 85 15.34 1.34 2.78
C LYS A 85 15.86 1.28 4.20
N ARG A 86 17.10 0.84 4.40
CA ARG A 86 17.68 0.69 5.75
C ARG A 86 17.69 1.98 6.56
N ARG A 87 17.98 3.10 5.89
CA ARG A 87 18.01 4.42 6.52
C ARG A 87 16.63 4.95 6.89
N HIS A 88 15.61 4.66 6.09
CA HIS A 88 14.31 5.35 6.18
C HIS A 88 13.14 4.47 6.60
N PHE A 89 13.19 3.17 6.33
CA PHE A 89 12.18 2.18 6.69
C PHE A 89 12.67 1.26 7.81
N GLY A 90 13.93 0.83 7.74
CA GLY A 90 14.54 -0.09 8.69
C GLY A 90 15.30 -1.22 8.01
N GLY A 91 16.02 -2.00 8.83
CA GLY A 91 16.83 -3.13 8.37
C GLY A 91 16.01 -4.33 7.90
N ASP A 92 14.89 -4.57 8.57
CA ASP A 92 14.05 -5.75 8.40
C ASP A 92 12.88 -5.50 7.46
N ASP A 93 12.18 -6.57 7.12
CA ASP A 93 10.95 -6.50 6.35
C ASP A 93 9.78 -6.11 7.24
N GLY A 94 8.87 -5.32 6.69
CA GLY A 94 7.78 -4.75 7.47
C GLY A 94 6.64 -4.28 6.60
N ILE A 95 5.49 -4.20 7.23
CA ILE A 95 4.25 -3.81 6.58
C ILE A 95 3.41 -2.99 7.55
N GLU A 96 2.86 -1.89 7.05
CA GLU A 96 2.01 -0.96 7.79
C GLU A 96 0.73 -0.73 6.97
N PHE A 97 -0.41 -0.85 7.64
CA PHE A 97 -1.69 -0.52 7.03
C PHE A 97 -2.02 0.96 7.24
N ILE A 98 -2.40 1.65 6.16
CA ILE A 98 -2.84 3.04 6.22
C ILE A 98 -4.23 3.13 5.60
N GLU A 99 -5.18 3.56 6.43
CA GLU A 99 -6.59 3.72 6.07
C GLU A 99 -6.78 4.77 4.98
N ALA A 100 -7.65 4.47 4.01
CA ALA A 100 -7.98 5.41 2.94
C ALA A 100 -8.62 6.70 3.48
N GLU A 101 -9.40 6.61 4.56
CA GLU A 101 -10.02 7.76 5.22
C GLU A 101 -8.97 8.76 5.75
N ARG A 102 -7.78 8.28 6.13
CA ARG A 102 -6.67 9.16 6.55
C ARG A 102 -5.93 9.77 5.36
N LEU A 103 -5.88 9.07 4.22
CA LEU A 103 -5.12 9.48 3.04
C LEU A 103 -5.90 10.42 2.12
N ILE A 104 -7.14 10.08 1.77
CA ILE A 104 -7.95 10.80 0.77
C ILE A 104 -8.05 12.31 1.10
N PRO A 105 -8.34 12.72 2.34
CA PRO A 105 -8.43 14.14 2.67
C PRO A 105 -7.12 14.91 2.49
N LEU A 106 -5.96 14.25 2.50
CA LEU A 106 -4.66 14.92 2.29
C LEU A 106 -4.48 15.36 0.84
N PHE A 107 -5.14 14.67 -0.11
CA PHE A 107 -5.06 14.97 -1.52
C PHE A 107 -6.12 15.98 -1.98
N ASP A 108 -7.27 16.00 -1.30
CA ASP A 108 -8.40 16.87 -1.65
C ASP A 108 -8.26 18.31 -1.13
N ARG A 109 -7.39 18.55 -0.14
CA ARG A 109 -7.16 19.88 0.45
C ARG A 109 -6.60 20.93 -0.52
N ASN A 110 -6.04 20.52 -1.66
CA ASN A 110 -5.47 21.40 -2.68
C ASN A 110 -6.38 21.58 -3.92
N LEU A 111 -7.63 21.13 -3.86
CA LEU A 111 -8.62 21.23 -4.96
C LEU A 111 -9.80 22.17 -4.63
N ARG A 112 -9.64 23.06 -3.62
CA ARG A 112 -10.58 24.16 -3.33
C ARG A 112 -9.90 25.50 -3.48
#